data_AF-A0A9R1UWI8-F1
#
_entry.id   AF-A0A9R1UWI8-F1
#
_cell.length_a   1.000
_cell.length_b   1.000
_cell.length_c   1.000
_cell.angle_alpha   90.00
_cell.angle_beta   90.00
_cell.angle_gamma   90.00
#
_symmetry.space_group_name_H-M   'P 1'
#
loop_
_entity.id
_entity.type
_entity.pdbx_description
1 polymer ?
#
loop_
_entity_poly.entity_id
_entity_poly.type
_entity_poly.pdbx_seq_one_letter_code
_entity_poly.pdbx_strand_id
1 'polypeptide(L)'
;MWEDLVIKAKNGGLDVIHTYVFWNVHEPSPSTYSFSGRCDIVRFIKTVARNGLYVNLRIGPYVCAEWNFGGFSVWLKYVPSIRFRTDNEPFKIENEYGAQGKSFGAAGKAYINWAAKMAVELNTRVPTWSH
;
A
#
# COMPACT_ATOMS: atom_id res chain seq x y z
N MET A 1 -4.49 4.78 -20.82
CA MET A 1 -5.39 4.13 -19.84
C MET A 1 -5.47 4.88 -18.51
N TRP A 2 -4.48 4.83 -17.60
CA TRP A 2 -4.60 5.54 -16.30
C TRP A 2 -4.87 7.02 -16.46
N GLU A 3 -4.10 7.71 -17.31
CA GLU A 3 -4.30 9.14 -17.60
C GLU A 3 -5.74 9.41 -18.07
N ASP A 4 -6.24 8.64 -19.04
CA ASP A 4 -7.59 8.81 -19.58
C ASP A 4 -8.68 8.58 -18.53
N LEU A 5 -8.50 7.60 -17.64
CA LEU A 5 -9.44 7.32 -16.55
C LEU A 5 -9.44 8.44 -15.51
N VAL A 6 -8.27 8.98 -15.18
CA VAL A 6 -8.11 10.10 -14.25
C VAL A 6 -8.74 11.38 -14.82
N ILE A 7 -8.55 11.65 -16.12
CA ILE A 7 -9.19 12.79 -16.80
C ILE A 7 -10.71 12.62 -16.81
N LYS A 8 -11.22 11.42 -17.11
CA LYS A 8 -12.68 11.15 -17.05
C LYS A 8 -13.23 11.35 -15.65
N ALA A 9 -12.52 10.88 -14.62
CA ALA A 9 -12.89 11.08 -13.22
C ALA A 9 -12.96 12.58 -12.87
N LYS A 10 -11.95 13.36 -13.28
CA LYS A 10 -11.94 14.82 -13.11
C LYS A 10 -13.12 15.50 -13.81
N ASN A 11 -13.36 15.16 -15.07
CA ASN A 11 -14.47 15.70 -15.86
C ASN A 11 -15.84 15.27 -15.30
N GLY A 12 -15.89 14.14 -14.60
CA GLY A 12 -17.05 13.69 -13.83
C GLY A 12 -17.25 14.41 -12.49
N GLY A 13 -16.39 15.38 -12.14
CA GLY A 13 -16.51 16.19 -10.93
C GLY A 13 -15.92 15.55 -9.67
N LEU A 14 -15.03 14.56 -9.80
CA LEU A 14 -14.31 14.01 -8.64
C LEU A 14 -13.15 14.93 -8.25
N ASP A 15 -12.91 15.06 -6.95
CA ASP A 15 -11.75 15.76 -6.37
C ASP A 15 -10.65 14.81 -5.88
N VAL A 16 -11.02 13.56 -5.56
CA VAL A 16 -10.15 12.58 -4.93
C VAL A 16 -10.27 11.22 -5.62
N ILE A 17 -9.14 10.61 -5.96
CA ILE A 17 -9.06 9.22 -6.40
C ILE A 17 -8.70 8.33 -5.22
N HIS A 18 -9.52 7.32 -4.98
CA HIS A 18 -9.32 6.37 -3.90
C HIS A 18 -8.76 5.06 -4.47
N THR A 19 -7.64 4.57 -3.94
CA THR A 19 -7.08 3.27 -4.32
C THR A 19 -6.53 2.49 -3.13
N TYR A 20 -6.57 1.17 -3.24
CA TYR A 20 -5.87 0.25 -2.38
C TYR A 20 -4.41 0.06 -2.83
N VAL A 21 -3.54 -0.28 -1.89
CA VAL A 21 -2.19 -0.78 -2.19
C VAL A 21 -2.18 -2.30 -1.95
N PHE A 22 -1.96 -3.05 -3.02
CA PHE A 22 -2.00 -4.51 -3.01
C PHE A 22 -0.62 -5.08 -2.71
N TRP A 23 -0.38 -5.51 -1.47
CA TRP A 23 0.94 -5.98 -1.07
C TRP A 23 1.39 -7.19 -1.87
N ASN A 24 0.51 -8.15 -2.15
CA ASN A 24 0.84 -9.36 -2.91
C ASN A 24 1.49 -9.14 -4.28
N VAL A 25 1.18 -8.05 -4.98
CA VAL A 25 1.83 -7.72 -6.26
C VAL A 25 3.09 -6.89 -6.09
N HIS A 26 3.19 -6.17 -4.97
CA HIS A 26 4.38 -5.38 -4.63
C HIS A 26 5.47 -6.23 -3.98
N GLU A 27 5.12 -7.33 -3.32
CA GLU A 27 6.07 -8.30 -2.74
C GLU A 27 5.64 -9.74 -3.04
N PRO A 28 5.82 -10.21 -4.30
CA PRO A 28 5.43 -11.56 -4.70
C PRO A 28 6.20 -12.68 -3.98
N SER A 29 7.43 -12.40 -3.56
CA SER A 29 8.27 -13.28 -2.73
C SER A 29 8.96 -12.47 -1.64
N PRO A 30 9.34 -13.10 -0.49
CA PRO A 30 9.93 -12.39 0.62
C PRO A 30 11.11 -11.51 0.19
N SER A 31 11.12 -10.26 0.63
CA SER A 31 12.15 -9.25 0.33
C SER A 31 12.35 -8.92 -1.15
N THR A 32 11.43 -9.32 -2.03
CA THR A 32 11.50 -9.05 -3.47
C THR A 32 10.39 -8.09 -3.86
N TYR A 33 10.75 -6.86 -4.21
CA TYR A 33 9.76 -5.81 -4.46
C TYR A 33 9.58 -5.49 -5.95
N SER A 34 8.32 -5.26 -6.35
CA SER A 34 7.98 -4.85 -7.72
C SER A 34 7.13 -3.58 -7.74
N PHE A 35 7.66 -2.54 -8.39
CA PHE A 35 7.00 -1.24 -8.59
C PHE A 35 7.04 -0.81 -10.05
N SER A 36 6.96 -1.78 -10.97
CA SER A 36 7.04 -1.53 -12.41
C SER A 36 5.72 -1.84 -13.12
N GLY A 37 5.57 -1.29 -14.32
CA GLY A 37 4.39 -1.51 -15.16
C GLY A 37 3.09 -1.12 -14.45
N ARG A 38 2.17 -2.08 -14.31
CA ARG A 38 0.88 -1.87 -13.61
C ARG A 38 1.00 -1.77 -12.10
N CYS A 39 2.13 -2.19 -11.53
CA CYS A 39 2.42 -2.09 -10.09
C CYS A 39 3.18 -0.79 -9.75
N ASP A 40 3.36 0.13 -10.70
CA ASP A 40 4.01 1.42 -10.45
C ASP A 40 3.03 2.42 -9.81
N ILE A 41 2.81 2.26 -8.52
CA ILE A 41 1.92 3.10 -7.71
C ILE A 41 2.43 4.54 -7.62
N VAL A 42 3.74 4.76 -7.66
CA VAL A 42 4.33 6.12 -7.64
C VAL A 42 3.96 6.86 -8.92
N ARG A 43 4.10 6.21 -10.09
CA ARG A 43 3.67 6.78 -11.36
C ARG A 43 2.17 7.04 -11.39
N PHE A 44 1.36 6.13 -10.85
CA PHE A 44 -0.09 6.32 -10.75
C PHE A 44 -0.43 7.58 -9.93
N ILE A 45 0.12 7.72 -8.71
CA ILE A 45 -0.13 8.89 -7.86
C ILE A 45 0.35 10.17 -8.54
N LYS A 46 1.53 10.16 -9.17
CA LYS A 46 2.03 11.31 -9.94
C LYS A 46 1.10 11.68 -11.10
N THR A 47 0.48 10.71 -11.78
CA THR A 47 -0.55 10.98 -12.80
C THR A 47 -1.77 11.66 -12.19
N VAL A 48 -2.27 11.18 -11.04
CA VAL A 48 -3.41 11.82 -10.36
C VAL A 48 -3.07 13.26 -9.95
N ALA A 49 -1.92 13.46 -9.32
CA ALA A 49 -1.44 14.77 -8.87
C ALA A 49 -1.26 15.76 -10.05
N ARG A 50 -0.70 15.32 -11.17
CA ARG A 50 -0.55 16.15 -12.39
C ARG A 50 -1.89 16.61 -12.97
N ASN A 51 -2.95 15.83 -12.76
CA ASN A 51 -4.30 16.19 -13.20
C ASN A 51 -5.04 17.07 -12.18
N GLY A 52 -4.41 17.43 -11.04
CA GLY A 52 -4.98 18.32 -10.03
C GLY A 52 -6.01 17.65 -9.12
N LEU A 53 -5.95 16.33 -9.01
CA LEU A 53 -6.77 15.52 -8.10
C LEU A 53 -5.95 15.11 -6.87
N TYR A 54 -6.62 14.87 -5.74
CA TYR A 54 -6.01 14.27 -4.56
C TYR A 54 -6.06 12.74 -4.62
N VAL A 55 -5.24 12.07 -3.80
CA VAL A 55 -5.28 10.60 -3.64
C VAL A 55 -5.56 10.24 -2.20
N ASN A 56 -6.54 9.35 -1.99
CA ASN A 56 -6.69 8.61 -0.74
C ASN A 56 -6.09 7.21 -0.95
N LEU A 57 -4.95 6.95 -0.30
CA LEU A 57 -4.29 5.66 -0.30
C LEU A 57 -4.74 4.83 0.89
N ARG A 58 -5.48 3.76 0.63
CA ARG A 58 -5.72 2.71 1.62
C ARG A 58 -4.61 1.68 1.54
N ILE A 59 -3.56 1.98 2.29
CA ILE A 59 -2.40 1.11 2.39
C ILE A 59 -2.81 -0.07 3.27
N GLY A 60 -2.61 -1.27 2.72
CA GLY A 60 -2.97 -2.53 3.35
C GLY A 60 -2.19 -2.81 4.65
N PRO A 61 -2.26 -4.07 5.07
CA PRO A 61 -1.79 -5.21 4.28
C PRO A 61 -2.94 -5.99 3.65
N TYR A 62 -4.12 -5.83 4.24
CA TYR A 62 -5.36 -6.50 3.95
C TYR A 62 -6.29 -5.42 3.49
N VAL A 63 -6.61 -5.48 2.22
CA VAL A 63 -7.45 -4.51 1.54
C VAL A 63 -8.80 -5.10 1.18
N CYS A 64 -8.98 -6.41 1.41
CA CYS A 64 -10.10 -7.18 0.89
C CYS A 64 -10.19 -7.00 -0.63
N ALA A 65 -10.99 -6.03 -1.09
CA ALA A 65 -11.06 -5.54 -2.46
C ALA A 65 -11.36 -6.63 -3.50
N GLU A 66 -12.01 -7.71 -3.07
CA GLU A 66 -12.29 -8.90 -3.90
C GLU A 66 -11.01 -9.41 -4.58
N TRP A 67 -9.87 -9.17 -3.93
CA TRP A 67 -8.54 -9.40 -4.47
C TRP A 67 -7.96 -10.68 -3.90
N ASN A 68 -7.07 -11.29 -4.68
CA ASN A 68 -6.48 -12.58 -4.31
C ASN A 68 -5.86 -12.52 -2.90
N PHE A 69 -6.30 -13.43 -2.04
CA PHE A 69 -5.91 -13.54 -0.64
C PHE A 69 -6.06 -12.23 0.17
N GLY A 70 -7.01 -11.37 -0.23
CA GLY A 70 -7.30 -10.10 0.43
C GLY A 70 -6.19 -9.05 0.35
N GLY A 71 -5.22 -9.24 -0.55
CA GLY A 71 -4.03 -8.39 -0.69
C GLY A 71 -2.77 -8.95 -0.04
N PHE A 72 -2.87 -10.02 0.77
CA PHE A 72 -1.69 -10.66 1.36
C PHE A 72 -0.90 -11.47 0.35
N SER A 73 0.43 -11.41 0.45
CA SER A 73 1.30 -12.32 -0.29
C SER A 73 1.12 -13.75 0.20
N VAL A 74 1.02 -14.71 -0.73
CA VAL A 74 0.79 -16.13 -0.39
C VAL A 74 1.92 -16.69 0.49
N TRP A 75 3.16 -16.20 0.30
CA TRP A 75 4.31 -16.63 1.09
C TRP A 75 4.14 -16.37 2.59
N LEU A 76 3.37 -15.35 2.98
CA LEU A 76 3.09 -15.05 4.39
C LEU A 76 2.46 -16.25 5.10
N LYS A 77 1.66 -17.08 4.41
CA LYS A 77 1.02 -18.27 4.99
C LYS A 77 2.03 -19.30 5.54
N TYR A 78 3.24 -19.31 5.01
CA TYR A 78 4.27 -20.27 5.39
C TYR A 78 5.19 -19.76 6.50
N VAL A 79 4.97 -18.54 6.99
CA VAL A 79 5.68 -18.01 8.16
C VAL A 79 5.24 -18.81 9.40
N PRO A 80 6.18 -19.41 10.16
CA PRO A 80 5.84 -20.19 11.34
C PRO A 80 4.99 -19.39 12.34
N SER A 81 3.92 -20.02 12.83
CA SER A 81 3.01 -19.45 13.85
C SER A 81 2.27 -18.18 13.43
N ILE A 82 2.26 -17.82 12.14
CA ILE A 82 1.52 -16.65 11.67
C ILE A 82 0.02 -16.86 11.84
N ARG A 83 -0.66 -15.81 12.31
CA ARG A 83 -2.12 -15.74 12.28
C ARG A 83 -2.52 -14.45 11.57
N PHE A 84 -3.43 -14.53 10.61
CA PHE A 84 -3.84 -13.34 9.88
C PHE A 84 -4.87 -12.52 10.67
N ARG A 85 -4.78 -11.19 10.60
CA ARG A 85 -5.78 -10.25 11.14
C ARG A 85 -6.06 -10.45 12.64
N THR A 86 -5.05 -10.85 13.40
CA THR A 86 -5.12 -10.98 14.85
C THR A 86 -3.84 -10.46 15.46
N ASP A 87 -3.87 -10.15 16.75
CA ASP A 87 -2.69 -9.79 17.49
C ASP A 87 -1.75 -11.01 17.61
N ASN A 88 -0.74 -11.06 16.76
CA ASN A 88 0.35 -12.02 16.88
C ASN A 88 1.64 -11.44 16.32
N GLU A 89 2.74 -11.78 16.99
CA GLU A 89 4.07 -11.26 16.66
C GLU A 89 4.44 -11.46 15.19
N PRO A 90 4.32 -12.66 14.56
CA PRO A 90 4.73 -12.83 13.17
C PRO A 90 3.95 -11.95 12.19
N PHE A 91 2.66 -11.72 12.42
CA PHE A 91 1.85 -10.85 11.57
C PHE A 91 2.14 -9.38 11.82
N LYS A 92 2.30 -8.96 13.07
CA LYS A 92 2.63 -7.57 13.45
C LYS A 92 3.97 -7.13 12.90
N ILE A 93 4.98 -8.01 12.98
CA ILE A 93 6.32 -7.81 12.43
C ILE A 93 6.27 -7.48 10.94
N GLU A 94 5.36 -8.13 10.21
CA GLU A 94 5.19 -7.93 8.78
C GLU A 94 4.30 -6.71 8.50
N ASN A 95 3.29 -6.43 9.34
CA ASN A 95 2.17 -5.58 8.96
C ASN A 95 2.10 -4.14 9.55
N GLU A 96 2.31 -3.92 10.85
CA GLU A 96 1.68 -2.76 11.49
C GLU A 96 2.41 -1.41 11.37
N TYR A 97 1.63 -0.40 10.98
CA TYR A 97 1.88 1.04 11.11
C TYR A 97 1.89 1.47 12.60
N GLY A 98 3.09 1.53 13.22
CA GLY A 98 3.40 2.23 14.49
C GLY A 98 2.80 1.58 15.75
N ALA A 99 3.54 1.19 16.80
CA ALA A 99 4.82 1.65 17.31
C ALA A 99 5.64 0.46 17.85
N GLN A 100 6.73 0.11 17.18
CA GLN A 100 7.98 -0.41 17.77
C GLN A 100 9.01 -0.71 16.67
N GLY A 101 9.81 0.30 16.34
CA GLY A 101 10.98 0.26 15.43
C GLY A 101 12.04 -0.82 15.65
N LYS A 102 11.88 -1.67 16.68
CA LYS A 102 12.96 -2.50 17.22
C LYS A 102 12.78 -4.02 17.01
N SER A 103 11.61 -4.50 16.60
CA SER A 103 11.36 -5.94 16.39
C SER A 103 11.01 -6.33 14.94
N PHE A 104 11.02 -5.36 14.00
CA PHE A 104 10.73 -5.61 12.59
C PHE A 104 11.76 -6.54 11.92
N GLY A 105 11.27 -7.56 11.20
CA GLY A 105 12.04 -8.24 10.16
C GLY A 105 12.39 -7.25 9.03
N ALA A 106 13.38 -7.58 8.22
CA ALA A 106 13.90 -6.65 7.21
C ALA A 106 12.86 -6.23 6.15
N ALA A 107 11.89 -7.11 5.85
CA ALA A 107 10.88 -6.89 4.82
C ALA A 107 9.83 -5.85 5.24
N GLY A 108 9.09 -6.08 6.32
CA GLY A 108 8.08 -5.13 6.84
C GLY A 108 8.66 -3.72 7.07
N LYS A 109 9.90 -3.62 7.59
CA LYS A 109 10.59 -2.33 7.77
C LYS A 109 10.85 -1.61 6.45
N ALA A 110 11.20 -2.33 5.38
CA ALA A 110 11.45 -1.74 4.07
C ALA A 110 10.15 -1.24 3.43
N TYR A 111 9.06 -2.01 3.51
CA TYR A 111 7.76 -1.62 2.97
C TYR A 111 7.17 -0.40 3.70
N ILE A 112 7.21 -0.39 5.04
CA ILE A 112 6.72 0.74 5.85
C ILE A 112 7.55 2.00 5.59
N ASN A 113 8.87 1.89 5.57
CA ASN A 113 9.74 3.03 5.28
C ASN A 113 9.53 3.55 3.85
N TRP A 114 9.33 2.67 2.88
CA TRP A 114 8.98 3.07 1.52
C TRP A 114 7.63 3.79 1.48
N ALA A 115 6.59 3.24 2.11
CA ALA A 115 5.26 3.84 2.12
C ALA A 115 5.24 5.21 2.82
N ALA A 116 5.95 5.32 3.94
CA ALA A 116 6.13 6.58 4.67
C ALA A 116 6.91 7.60 3.83
N LYS A 117 8.03 7.19 3.21
CA LYS A 117 8.83 8.06 2.34
C LYS A 117 8.04 8.53 1.12
N MET A 118 7.27 7.63 0.50
CA MET A 118 6.39 7.95 -0.62
C MET A 118 5.32 8.98 -0.22
N ALA A 119 4.69 8.83 0.96
CA ALA A 119 3.69 9.78 1.45
C ALA A 119 4.28 11.18 1.68
N VAL A 120 5.51 11.25 2.21
CA VAL A 120 6.24 12.52 2.42
C VAL A 120 6.67 13.15 1.10
N GLU A 121 7.27 12.38 0.19
CA GLU A 121 7.78 12.88 -1.10
C GLU A 121 6.67 13.41 -2.02
N LEU A 122 5.46 12.86 -1.92
CA LEU A 122 4.34 13.25 -2.77
C LEU A 122 3.52 14.42 -2.20
N ASN A 123 3.93 15.00 -1.08
CA ASN A 123 3.21 16.06 -0.35
C ASN A 123 1.71 15.74 -0.18
N THR A 124 1.39 14.45 -0.10
CA THR A 124 0.04 14.01 0.18
C THR A 124 -0.21 14.39 1.62
N ARG A 125 -0.94 15.48 1.87
CA ARG A 125 -1.38 15.87 3.20
C ARG A 125 -2.39 14.81 3.67
N VAL A 126 -1.90 13.67 4.12
CA VAL A 126 -2.73 12.57 4.63
C VAL A 126 -2.86 12.78 6.14
N PRO A 127 -4.07 13.03 6.68
CA PRO A 127 -4.32 12.78 8.08
C PRO A 127 -4.23 11.27 8.29
N THR A 128 -3.20 10.80 8.98
CA THR A 128 -3.14 9.41 9.44
C THR A 128 -4.08 9.30 10.63
N TRP A 129 -5.28 8.77 10.42
CA TRP A 129 -6.19 8.44 11.51
C TRP A 129 -5.69 7.15 12.19
N SER A 130 -4.80 7.30 13.17
CA SER A 130 -4.59 6.27 14.18
C SER A 130 -5.64 6.49 15.27
N HIS A 131 -6.61 5.58 15.36
CA HIS A 131 -7.38 5.40 16.61
C HIS A 131 -6.57 4.55 17.58
#